data_AF-A0A382YQ85-F1
#
_entry.id   AF-A0A382YQ85-F1
#
_cell.length_a   1.000
_cell.length_b   1.000
_cell.length_c   1.000
_cell.angle_alpha   90.00
_cell.angle_beta   90.00
_cell.angle_gamma   90.00
#
_symmetry.space_group_name_H-M   'P 1'
#
loop_
_entity.id
_entity.type
_entity.pdbx_description
1 polymer ?
#
loop_
_entity_poly.entity_id
_entity_poly.type
_entity_poly.pdbx_seq_one_letter_code
_entity_poly.pdbx_strand_id
1 'polypeptide(L)'
;VLAAEFRISNNKLIVSGSDVDDIEGFLLLLEKNEKIDTIVFQDVGGGLQHKAIEIADIIIDFELDTHIEGECYGSCVYMFLGGTNRTLARGSEIGITFNPYTKER
;
A
#
# COMPACT_ATOMS: atom_id res chain seq x y z
N VAL A 1 -16.80 -4.67 3.59
CA VAL A 1 -15.42 -4.36 3.19
C VAL A 1 -14.51 -5.25 4.02
N LEU A 2 -13.51 -5.89 3.41
CA LEU A 2 -12.53 -6.71 4.15
C LEU A 2 -11.38 -5.82 4.60
N ALA A 3 -11.14 -5.78 5.92
CA ALA A 3 -10.02 -5.06 6.51
C ALA A 3 -8.69 -5.63 5.99
N ALA A 4 -7.66 -4.79 5.97
CA ALA A 4 -6.34 -5.22 5.59
C ALA A 4 -5.72 -6.15 6.65
N GLU A 5 -4.91 -7.09 6.17
CA GLU A 5 -4.06 -7.94 7.00
C GLU A 5 -2.60 -7.60 6.74
N PHE A 6 -1.80 -7.59 7.81
CA PHE A 6 -0.37 -7.34 7.78
C PHE A 6 0.40 -8.58 8.22
N ARG A 7 1.34 -9.04 7.38
CA ARG A 7 2.16 -10.21 7.67
C ARG A 7 3.62 -9.96 7.34
N ILE A 8 4.50 -10.23 8.31
CA ILE A 8 5.94 -10.13 8.09
C ILE A 8 6.48 -11.44 7.53
N SER A 9 7.34 -11.35 6.51
CA SER A 9 8.09 -12.47 5.97
C SER A 9 9.47 -12.02 5.55
N ASN A 10 10.51 -12.47 6.26
CA ASN A 10 11.88 -11.99 6.11
C ASN A 10 11.97 -10.46 6.30
N ASN A 11 12.50 -9.75 5.30
CA ASN A 11 12.60 -8.29 5.23
C ASN A 11 11.36 -7.62 4.59
N LYS A 12 10.25 -8.35 4.47
CA LYS A 12 9.05 -7.87 3.79
C LYS A 12 7.87 -7.71 4.73
N LEU A 13 7.15 -6.61 4.59
CA LEU A 13 5.79 -6.45 5.12
C LEU A 13 4.80 -6.72 3.99
N ILE A 14 4.03 -7.78 4.12
CA ILE A 14 2.99 -8.16 3.17
C ILE A 14 1.68 -7.54 3.65
N VAL A 15 1.05 -6.79 2.76
CA VAL A 15 -0.24 -6.11 2.94
C VAL A 15 -1.23 -6.76 2.00
N SER A 16 -2.38 -7.21 2.50
CA SER A 16 -3.45 -7.81 1.70
C SER A 16 -4.81 -7.35 2.16
N GLY A 17 -5.80 -7.28 1.27
CA GLY A 17 -7.17 -6.92 1.60
C GLY A 17 -7.65 -5.59 1.00
N SER A 18 -8.95 -5.32 1.14
CA SER A 18 -9.59 -4.24 0.39
C SER A 18 -9.48 -2.85 1.01
N ASP A 19 -9.25 -2.77 2.33
CA ASP A 19 -9.31 -1.51 3.08
C ASP A 19 -8.16 -1.41 4.08
N VAL A 20 -7.19 -0.56 3.74
CA VAL A 20 -5.99 -0.30 4.55
C VAL A 20 -6.23 0.98 5.34
N ASP A 21 -6.76 0.84 6.55
CA ASP A 21 -7.13 1.96 7.44
C ASP A 21 -6.33 2.02 8.74
N ASP A 22 -5.72 0.90 9.16
CA ASP A 22 -4.88 0.80 10.35
C ASP A 22 -3.45 1.35 10.13
N ILE A 23 -3.37 2.68 10.06
CA ILE A 23 -2.11 3.43 9.87
C ILE A 23 -1.18 3.28 11.08
N GLU A 24 -1.73 3.33 12.28
CA GLU A 24 -0.94 3.19 13.51
C GLU A 24 -0.34 1.78 13.59
N GLY A 25 -1.12 0.74 13.29
CA GLY A 25 -0.63 -0.63 13.22
C GLY A 25 0.46 -0.82 12.16
N PHE A 26 0.31 -0.21 10.99
CA PHE A 26 1.33 -0.23 9.94
C PHE A 26 2.65 0.40 10.41
N LEU A 27 2.60 1.60 10.99
CA LEU A 27 3.78 2.29 11.52
C LEU A 27 4.45 1.48 12.64
N LEU A 28 3.68 1.00 13.61
CA LEU A 28 4.19 0.22 14.73
C LEU A 28 4.88 -1.07 14.28
N LEU A 29 4.44 -1.68 13.18
CA LEU A 29 5.11 -2.84 12.61
C LEU A 29 6.48 -2.48 12.04
N LEU A 30 6.60 -1.35 11.35
CA LEU A 30 7.88 -0.89 10.81
C LEU A 30 8.86 -0.48 11.92
N GLU A 31 8.39 0.29 12.91
CA GLU A 31 9.22 0.69 14.06
C GLU A 31 9.76 -0.51 14.85
N LYS A 32 8.98 -1.59 14.97
CA LYS A 32 9.39 -2.79 15.70
C LYS A 32 10.25 -3.75 14.87
N ASN A 33 10.38 -3.52 13.57
CA ASN A 33 11.02 -4.44 12.65
C ASN A 33 11.92 -3.69 11.65
N GLU A 34 13.01 -3.11 12.15
CA GLU A 34 13.99 -2.32 11.38
C GLU A 34 14.63 -3.03 10.17
N LYS A 35 14.46 -4.35 10.05
CA LYS A 35 14.95 -5.14 8.90
C LYS A 35 14.01 -5.12 7.70
N ILE A 36 12.81 -4.56 7.84
CA ILE A 36 11.87 -4.47 6.74
C ILE A 36 12.38 -3.40 5.78
N ASP A 37 12.56 -3.79 4.51
CA ASP A 37 13.00 -2.89 3.44
C ASP A 37 11.99 -2.85 2.28
N THR A 38 11.00 -3.76 2.26
CA THR A 38 10.05 -3.89 1.15
C THR A 38 8.63 -4.05 1.68
N ILE A 39 7.70 -3.25 1.13
CA ILE A 39 6.26 -3.49 1.24
C ILE A 39 5.79 -4.30 0.04
N VAL A 40 5.07 -5.40 0.27
CA VAL A 40 4.43 -6.19 -0.79
C VAL A 40 2.92 -6.02 -0.69
N PHE A 41 2.32 -5.40 -1.71
CA PHE A 41 0.87 -5.32 -1.86
C PHE A 41 0.38 -6.57 -2.59
N GLN A 42 -0.33 -7.45 -1.87
CA GLN A 42 -0.87 -8.70 -2.36
C GLN A 42 -2.41 -8.62 -2.40
N ASP A 43 -2.97 -8.42 -3.59
CA ASP A 43 -4.43 -8.27 -3.79
C ASP A 43 -5.05 -7.18 -2.89
N VAL A 44 -4.67 -5.92 -3.15
CA VAL A 44 -4.95 -4.76 -2.29
C VAL A 44 -5.83 -3.71 -2.97
N GLY A 45 -6.89 -3.29 -2.28
CA GLY A 45 -7.79 -2.20 -2.72
C GLY A 45 -7.43 -0.81 -2.20
N GLY A 46 -6.65 -0.75 -1.12
CA GLY A 46 -6.12 0.48 -0.52
C GLY A 46 -7.10 1.40 0.19
N GLY A 47 -8.40 1.09 0.23
CA GLY A 47 -9.37 1.85 1.03
C GLY A 47 -9.52 3.32 0.63
N LEU A 48 -9.63 4.20 1.64
CA LEU A 48 -9.81 5.63 1.45
C LEU A 48 -8.53 6.30 0.94
N GLN A 49 -8.65 7.16 -0.08
CA GLN A 49 -7.50 7.81 -0.73
C GLN A 49 -6.59 8.56 0.26
N HIS A 50 -7.15 9.32 1.22
CA HIS A 50 -6.33 10.07 2.17
C HIS A 50 -5.54 9.15 3.11
N LYS A 51 -6.11 8.00 3.50
CA LYS A 51 -5.43 6.99 4.31
C LYS A 51 -4.30 6.30 3.53
N ALA A 52 -4.54 5.99 2.26
CA ALA A 52 -3.51 5.46 1.38
C ALA A 52 -2.35 6.46 1.17
N ILE A 53 -2.63 7.77 1.15
CA ILE A 53 -1.59 8.81 1.10
C ILE A 53 -0.81 8.88 2.41
N GLU A 54 -1.48 8.82 3.58
CA GLU A 54 -0.80 8.77 4.88
C GLU A 54 0.13 7.54 5.00
N ILE A 55 -0.28 6.37 4.50
CA ILE A 55 0.60 5.19 4.41
C ILE A 55 1.77 5.44 3.43
N ALA A 56 1.53 6.12 2.32
CA ALA A 56 2.59 6.45 1.37
C ALA A 56 3.65 7.36 2.00
N ASP A 57 3.26 8.33 2.82
CA ASP A 57 4.19 9.20 3.55
C ASP A 57 5.09 8.37 4.49
N ILE A 58 4.53 7.38 5.21
CA ILE A 58 5.31 6.45 6.03
C ILE A 58 6.29 5.63 5.18
N ILE A 59 5.85 5.11 4.03
CA ILE A 59 6.72 4.36 3.12
C ILE A 59 7.90 5.22 2.64
N ILE A 60 7.64 6.50 2.33
CA ILE A 60 8.65 7.48 1.93
C ILE A 60 9.63 7.76 3.08
N ASP A 61 9.13 8.01 4.29
CA ASP A 61 9.94 8.34 5.47
C ASP A 61 10.88 7.19 5.88
N PHE A 62 10.46 5.94 5.68
CA PHE A 62 11.28 4.74 5.91
C PHE A 62 12.10 4.33 4.67
N GLU A 63 12.02 5.08 3.57
CA GLU A 63 12.73 4.83 2.30
C GLU A 63 12.50 3.42 1.72
N LEU A 64 11.33 2.82 1.97
CA LEU A 64 11.06 1.42 1.63
C LEU A 64 10.85 1.20 0.13
N ASP A 65 11.19 0.03 -0.35
CA ASP A 65 10.78 -0.45 -1.67
C ASP A 65 9.32 -0.91 -1.66
N THR A 66 8.66 -0.87 -2.82
CA THR A 66 7.30 -1.40 -2.98
C THR A 66 7.23 -2.43 -4.12
N HIS A 67 6.49 -3.49 -3.86
CA HIS A 67 6.26 -4.58 -4.81
C HIS A 67 4.77 -4.92 -4.86
N ILE A 68 4.26 -5.27 -6.04
CA ILE A 68 2.88 -5.75 -6.21
C ILE A 68 2.87 -7.20 -6.69
N GLU A 69 2.11 -8.04 -5.98
CA GLU A 69 1.76 -9.42 -6.35
C GLU A 69 0.23 -9.52 -6.51
N GLY A 70 -0.27 -9.89 -7.68
CA GLY A 70 -1.71 -9.93 -7.94
C GLY A 70 -2.28 -8.55 -8.27
N GLU A 71 -3.40 -8.18 -7.67
CA GLU A 71 -4.12 -6.93 -8.00
C GLU A 71 -3.79 -5.79 -7.03
N CYS A 72 -3.57 -4.59 -7.59
CA CYS A 72 -3.52 -3.34 -6.84
C CYS A 72 -4.55 -2.38 -7.44
N TYR A 73 -5.71 -2.24 -6.81
CA TYR A 73 -6.82 -1.45 -7.35
C TYR A 73 -7.18 -0.27 -6.45
N GLY A 74 -7.93 0.70 -6.99
CA GLY A 74 -8.45 1.83 -6.23
C GLY A 74 -7.35 2.73 -5.66
N SER A 75 -7.31 2.84 -4.33
CA SER A 75 -6.34 3.71 -3.64
C SER A 75 -4.99 3.03 -3.40
N CYS A 76 -4.85 1.73 -3.71
CA CYS A 76 -3.59 1.01 -3.56
C CYS A 76 -2.41 1.69 -4.28
N VAL A 77 -2.70 2.31 -5.43
CA VAL A 77 -1.69 3.01 -6.24
C VAL A 77 -0.97 4.13 -5.48
N TYR A 78 -1.64 4.82 -4.55
CA TYR A 78 -1.01 5.90 -3.77
C TYR A 78 0.09 5.34 -2.86
N MET A 79 -0.19 4.25 -2.14
CA MET A 79 0.80 3.58 -1.28
C MET A 79 1.94 3.00 -2.10
N PHE A 80 1.63 2.33 -3.22
CA PHE A 80 2.63 1.77 -4.12
C PHE A 80 3.61 2.84 -4.64
N LEU A 81 3.10 4.04 -4.97
CA LEU A 81 3.92 5.13 -5.50
C LEU A 81 4.87 5.75 -4.47
N GLY A 82 4.67 5.52 -3.17
CA GLY A 82 5.58 5.98 -2.12
C GLY A 82 6.94 5.25 -2.10
N GLY A 83 7.06 4.10 -2.77
CA GLY A 83 8.28 3.29 -2.71
C GLY A 83 9.48 3.88 -3.45
N THR A 84 10.67 3.70 -2.88
CA THR A 84 11.98 4.08 -3.47
C THR A 84 12.20 3.37 -4.80
N ASN A 85 12.22 2.03 -4.78
CA ASN A 85 12.11 1.21 -5.99
C ASN A 85 10.73 0.56 -6.05
N ARG A 86 10.12 0.65 -7.24
CA ARG A 86 8.75 0.19 -7.50
C ARG A 86 8.79 -0.95 -8.51
N THR A 87 8.31 -2.12 -8.10
CA THR A 87 8.31 -3.32 -8.95
C THR A 87 6.95 -3.99 -8.98
N LEU A 88 6.66 -4.66 -10.09
CA LEU A 88 5.39 -5.35 -10.33
C LEU A 88 5.70 -6.78 -10.77
N ALA A 89 5.12 -7.77 -10.11
CA ALA A 89 5.29 -9.16 -10.53
C ALA A 89 4.64 -9.40 -11.91
N ARG A 90 5.18 -10.36 -12.67
CA ARG A 90 4.64 -10.70 -13.99
C ARG A 90 3.21 -11.22 -13.85
N GLY A 91 2.28 -10.61 -14.59
CA GLY A 91 0.86 -10.99 -14.56
C GLY A 91 0.04 -10.26 -13.50
N SER A 92 0.67 -9.45 -12.64
CA SER A 92 -0.02 -8.54 -11.73
C SER A 92 -0.63 -7.34 -12.48
N GLU A 93 -1.62 -6.70 -11.88
CA GLU A 93 -2.39 -5.58 -12.47
C GLU A 93 -2.47 -4.37 -11.54
N ILE A 94 -2.46 -3.16 -12.12
CA ILE A 94 -2.74 -1.91 -11.42
C ILE A 94 -4.02 -1.31 -12.00
N GLY A 95 -5.07 -1.24 -11.17
CA GLY A 95 -6.35 -0.62 -11.50
C GLY A 95 -6.46 0.78 -10.90
N ILE A 96 -6.43 1.82 -11.72
CA ILE A 96 -6.53 3.21 -11.26
C ILE A 96 -7.98 3.70 -11.42
N THR A 97 -8.62 4.05 -10.31
CA THR A 97 -9.96 4.66 -10.31
C THR A 97 -9.85 6.18 -10.24
N PHE A 98 -10.31 6.87 -11.28
CA PHE A 98 -10.45 8.33 -11.25
C PHE A 98 -11.84 8.70 -10.74
N ASN A 99 -11.90 9.44 -9.62
CA ASN A 99 -13.13 10.09 -9.18
C ASN A 99 -13.17 11.52 -9.75
N PRO A 100 -13.87 11.77 -10.87
CA PRO A 100 -13.92 13.10 -11.45
C PRO A 100 -14.65 14.05 -10.49
N TYR A 101 -14.00 15.14 -10.09
CA TYR A 101 -14.68 16.26 -9.47
C TYR A 101 -15.38 17.07 -10.56
N THR A 102 -16.69 16.88 -10.72
CA THR A 102 -17.50 17.87 -11.43
C THR A 102 -17.88 18.96 -10.44
N LYS A 103 -17.42 20.19 -10.69
CA LYS A 103 -18.00 21.37 -10.04
C LYS A 103 -19.47 21.41 -10.45
N GLU A 104 -20.38 21.08 -9.54
CA GLU A 104 -21.81 21.28 -9.76
C GLU A 104 -22.01 22.74 -10.21
N ARG A 105 -22.71 22.90 -11.34
CA ARG A 105 -23.04 24.19 -11.94
C ARG A 105 -24.33 24.74 -11.34
#